data_AF-A0A969IYV1-F1
#
_entry.id   AF-A0A969IYV1-F1
#
_cell.length_a   1.000
_cell.length_b   1.000
_cell.length_c   1.000
_cell.angle_alpha   90.00
_cell.angle_beta   90.00
_cell.angle_gamma   90.00
#
_symmetry.space_group_name_H-M   'P 1'
#
loop_
_entity.id
_entity.type
_entity.pdbx_description
1 polymer ?
#
loop_
_entity_poly.entity_id
_entity_poly.type
_entity_poly.pdbx_seq_one_letter_code
_entity_poly.pdbx_strand_id
1 'polypeptide(L)' 'MNRSPNFGVTIFLYVVGTLLVFMAIVLLLQAFGVVVPQPAIYALVLLAIGFGILAAIRRRA' A
#
# COMPACT_ATOMS: atom_id res chain seq x y z
N MET A 1 -16.66 9.16 -21.69
CA MET A 1 -15.44 8.42 -21.29
C MET A 1 -15.77 7.58 -20.07
N ASN A 2 -16.16 6.31 -20.24
CA ASN A 2 -16.59 5.46 -19.12
C ASN A 2 -16.15 4.00 -19.33
N ARG A 3 -14.88 3.79 -19.73
CA ARG A 3 -14.30 2.44 -19.75
C ARG A 3 -13.92 2.10 -18.32
N SER A 4 -14.52 1.03 -17.78
CA SER A 4 -14.15 0.50 -16.47
C SER A 4 -12.64 0.32 -16.42
N PRO A 5 -11.94 0.85 -15.41
CA PRO A 5 -10.49 0.70 -15.31
C PRO A 5 -10.11 -0.78 -15.34
N ASN A 6 -9.06 -1.10 -16.10
CA ASN A 6 -8.53 -2.46 -16.19
C ASN A 6 -8.24 -2.97 -14.78
N PHE A 7 -8.76 -4.14 -14.43
CA PHE A 7 -8.69 -4.71 -13.08
C PHE A 7 -7.28 -4.73 -12.50
N GLY A 8 -6.28 -5.11 -13.32
CA GLY A 8 -4.87 -5.08 -12.91
C GLY A 8 -4.38 -3.67 -12.57
N VAL A 9 -4.84 -2.65 -13.28
CA VAL A 9 -4.53 -1.24 -13.00
C VAL A 9 -5.18 -0.80 -11.69
N THR A 10 -6.42 -1.22 -11.41
CA THR A 10 -7.07 -0.90 -10.13
C THR A 10 -6.34 -1.50 -8.94
N ILE A 11 -5.94 -2.77 -8.99
CA ILE A 11 -5.17 -3.41 -7.91
C ILE A 11 -3.81 -2.74 -7.75
N PHE A 12 -3.11 -2.51 -8.88
CA PHE A 12 -1.80 -1.87 -8.86
C PHE A 12 -1.87 -0.49 -8.21
N LEU A 13 -2.83 0.35 -8.62
CA LEU A 13 -3.06 1.67 -8.03
C LEU A 13 -3.40 1.58 -6.54
N TYR A 14 -4.15 0.56 -6.11
CA TYR A 14 -4.51 0.39 -4.70
C TYR A 14 -3.28 0.04 -3.85
N VAL A 15 -2.44 -0.89 -4.32
CA VAL A 15 -1.22 -1.31 -3.61
C VAL A 15 -0.20 -0.17 -3.59
N VAL A 16 0.06 0.45 -4.74
CA VAL A 16 1.00 1.58 -4.85
C VAL A 16 0.53 2.77 -4.04
N GLY A 17 -0.75 3.11 -4.09
CA GLY A 17 -1.34 4.18 -3.27
C GLY A 17 -1.20 3.90 -1.77
N THR A 18 -1.43 2.66 -1.34
CA THR A 18 -1.26 2.26 0.06
C THR A 18 0.20 2.39 0.51
N LEU A 19 1.15 1.96 -0.32
CA LEU A 19 2.59 2.09 -0.03
C LEU A 19 3.02 3.57 0.05
N LEU A 20 2.50 4.42 -0.84
CA LEU A 20 2.75 5.86 -0.82
C LEU A 20 2.28 6.49 0.49
N VAL A 21 1.08 6.12 0.98
CA VAL A 21 0.56 6.61 2.26
C VAL A 21 1.47 6.18 3.41
N PHE A 22 1.90 4.91 3.45
CA PHE A 22 2.81 4.45 4.51
C PHE A 22 4.16 5.15 4.46
N MET A 23 4.73 5.37 3.28
CA MET A 23 5.96 6.14 3.15
C MET A 23 5.79 7.59 3.59
N ALA A 24 4.69 8.25 3.25
CA ALA A 24 4.41 9.60 3.71
C ALA A 24 4.36 9.69 5.24
N ILE A 25 3.72 8.71 5.91
CA ILE A 25 3.68 8.62 7.37
C ILE A 25 5.09 8.43 7.94
N VAL A 26 5.87 7.50 7.39
CA VAL A 26 7.24 7.23 7.86
C VAL A 26 8.13 8.47 7.71
N LEU A 27 8.03 9.19 6.60
CA LEU A 27 8.80 10.42 6.37
C LEU A 27 8.37 11.54 7.32
N LEU A 28 7.07 11.70 7.59
CA LEU A 28 6.58 12.64 8.60
C LEU A 28 7.15 12.31 9.98
N LEU A 29 7.09 11.05 10.39
CA LEU A 29 7.66 10.59 11.67
C LEU A 29 9.16 10.92 11.76
N GLN A 30 9.92 10.66 10.70
CA GLN A 30 11.35 11.00 10.64
C GLN A 30 11.59 12.52 10.70
N ALA A 31 10.74 13.33 10.07
CA ALA A 31 10.84 14.78 10.12
C ALA A 31 10.65 15.34 11.55
N PHE A 32 9.87 14.66 12.39
CA PHE A 32 9.73 14.97 13.82
C PHE A 32 10.78 14.29 14.71
N GLY A 33 11.80 13.65 14.14
CA GLY A 33 12.88 12.99 14.87
C GLY A 33 12.57 11.58 15.38
N VAL A 34 11.45 10.98 14.98
CA VAL A 34 11.11 9.60 15.34
C VAL A 34 11.89 8.64 14.45
N VAL A 35 12.76 7.84 15.07
CA VAL A 35 13.51 6.78 14.37
C VAL A 35 12.59 5.59 14.14
N VAL A 36 12.23 5.35 12.88
CA VAL A 36 11.45 4.17 12.48
C VAL A 36 12.41 3.02 12.20
N PRO A 37 12.36 1.90 12.96
CA PRO A 37 13.25 0.78 12.76
C PRO A 37 12.94 0.09 11.41
N GLN A 38 13.99 -0.30 10.70
CA GLN A 38 13.89 -0.93 9.37
C GLN A 38 12.93 -2.14 9.31
N PRO A 39 12.83 -3.02 10.33
CA PRO A 39 11.81 -4.07 10.38
C PRO A 39 10.37 -3.56 10.29
N ALA A 40 10.06 -2.38 10.84
CA ALA A 40 8.71 -1.80 10.77
C ALA A 40 8.35 -1.40 9.33
N ILE A 41 9.32 -0.90 8.56
CA ILE A 41 9.12 -0.56 7.14
C ILE A 41 8.82 -1.84 6.35
N TYR A 42 9.57 -2.92 6.57
CA TYR A 42 9.32 -4.21 5.92
C TYR A 42 7.95 -4.79 6.30
N ALA A 43 7.53 -4.67 7.57
CA ALA A 43 6.21 -5.09 8.01
C ALA A 43 5.08 -4.33 7.29
N LEU A 44 5.22 -3.01 7.12
CA LEU A 44 4.26 -2.20 6.36
C LEU A 44 4.18 -2.60 4.88
N VAL A 45 5.33 -2.91 4.28
CA VAL A 45 5.39 -3.41 2.89
C VAL A 45 4.68 -4.75 2.76
N LEU A 46 4.97 -5.71 3.63
CA LEU A 46 4.31 -7.03 3.64
C LEU A 46 2.80 -6.91 3.87
N LEU A 47 2.39 -6.02 4.77
CA LEU A 47 0.98 -5.73 5.05
C LEU A 47 0.28 -5.16 3.81
N ALA A 48 0.89 -4.20 3.11
CA ALA A 48 0.34 -3.66 1.86
C ALA A 48 0.20 -4.74 0.77
N ILE A 49 1.19 -5.63 0.63
CA ILE A 49 1.12 -6.77 -0.29
C ILE A 49 -0.03 -7.72 0.11
N GLY A 50 -0.15 -8.06 1.39
CA GLY A 50 -1.24 -8.89 1.91
C GLY A 50 -2.61 -8.31 1.62
N PHE A 51 -2.80 -7.00 1.83
CA PHE A 51 -4.05 -6.31 1.48
C PHE A 51 -4.34 -6.37 -0.03
N GLY A 52 -3.32 -6.21 -0.88
CA GLY A 52 -3.45 -6.37 -2.33
C GLY A 52 -3.95 -7.77 -2.73
N ILE A 53 -3.40 -8.81 -2.11
CA ILE A 53 -3.80 -10.21 -2.33
C ILE A 53 -5.24 -10.45 -1.84
N LEU A 54 -5.58 -10.04 -0.61
CA LEU A 54 -6.93 -10.20 -0.07
C LEU A 54 -7.98 -9.45 -0.89
N ALA A 55 -7.67 -8.23 -1.35
CA ALA A 55 -8.56 -7.46 -2.21
C ALA A 55 -8.82 -8.16 -3.55
N ALA A 56 -7.79 -8.78 -4.12
CA ALA A 56 -7.92 -9.58 -5.33
C ALA A 56 -8.80 -10.83 -5.11
N ILE A 57 -8.66 -11.51 -3.96
CA ILE A 57 -9.45 -12.71 -3.61
C ILE A 57 -10.91 -12.35 -3.34
N ARG A 58 -11.18 -11.33 -2.50
CA ARG A 58 -12.55 -10.94 -2.07
C ARG A 58 -13.46 -10.54 -3.23
N ARG A 59 -12.90 -10.04 -4.33
CA ARG A 59 -13.68 -9.71 -5.55
C ARG A 59 -13.89 -10.88 -6.50
N ARG A 60 -13.21 -12.01 -6.27
CA ARG A 60 -13.31 -13.22 -7.09
C ARG A 60 -14.27 -14.26 -6.51
N ALA A 61 -14.60 -14.15 -5.22
CA ALA A 61 -15.64 -14.91 -4.50
C ALA A 61 -16.98 -14.16 -4.58
#